data_AF-A0A9W2XCH7-F1
#
_entry.id   AF-A0A9W2XCH7-F1
#
_cell.length_a   1.000
_cell.length_b   1.000
_cell.length_c   1.000
_cell.angle_alpha   90.00
_cell.angle_beta   90.00
_cell.angle_gamma   90.00
#
_symmetry.space_group_name_H-M   'P 1'
#
loop_
_entity.id
_entity.type
_entity.pdbx_description
1 polymer ?
#
loop_
_entity_poly.entity_id
_entity_poly.type
_entity_poly.pdbx_seq_one_letter_code
_entity_poly.pdbx_strand_id
1 'polypeptide(L)'
;MSGIPEATQASTLGKGDNLHQQILASFPLCDMTEEDLTQNPQFCNLLATLTQHVDQTGLTVPLKTELEKAEQKLQSQRRQWLHSESLYRGLQEMIQDHCVRKHHSTVPPDQNMFFETMEKCLLVAQCVRQLDPSNTTNQDQPSILGLNSQQVMELMPLEKNVSRMKQSLPRELEKHLKKKCLSILSYYQPEWENESDALKSSKLSHLSAQLDKEKKEAESLKKNSWENMLLLQRQIQLYLSELIKCIQLLQTLLLDHRLKVQTDLDRKKLDYFEGKCELVLQKIKSEMVEIQLDTYTPDSVSAHRKIRQKLESELKSCQAEKQSLELKLGSFEILGKEFEALAEEYCRIRQEIDTKNWALREFTQYSNK
;
A
#
# COMPACT_ATOMS: atom_id res chain seq x y z
N MET A 1 5.39 31.65 -57.69
CA MET A 1 4.35 30.67 -57.31
C MET A 1 4.83 29.30 -57.71
N SER A 2 4.77 28.34 -56.77
CA SER A 2 5.10 26.90 -56.91
C SER A 2 6.59 26.58 -56.97
N GLY A 3 7.19 25.71 -56.17
CA GLY A 3 6.72 24.75 -55.17
C GLY A 3 7.87 23.77 -54.95
N ILE A 4 8.26 23.52 -53.70
CA ILE A 4 9.26 22.52 -53.30
C ILE A 4 8.72 21.10 -53.59
N PRO A 5 9.59 20.10 -53.83
CA PRO A 5 9.44 18.89 -53.03
C PRO A 5 10.76 18.42 -52.40
N GLU A 6 10.76 18.40 -51.07
CA GLU A 6 11.62 17.61 -50.21
C GLU A 6 11.25 16.13 -50.40
N ALA A 7 12.17 15.30 -50.86
CA ALA A 7 12.04 13.84 -50.75
C ALA A 7 13.35 13.14 -51.12
N THR A 8 14.39 13.19 -50.28
CA THR A 8 15.49 12.21 -50.37
C THR A 8 16.29 12.06 -49.06
N GLN A 9 15.63 11.93 -47.91
CA GLN A 9 16.32 11.56 -46.65
C GLN A 9 15.49 10.61 -45.75
N ALA A 10 14.73 9.69 -46.34
CA ALA A 10 13.94 8.72 -45.56
C ALA A 10 14.02 7.31 -46.18
N SER A 11 15.19 6.66 -46.16
CA SER A 11 15.28 5.24 -46.55
C SER A 11 16.48 4.44 -46.01
N THR A 12 17.15 4.89 -44.95
CA THR A 12 18.20 4.10 -44.26
C THR A 12 17.90 3.77 -42.80
N LEU A 13 16.84 4.34 -42.21
CA LEU A 13 16.50 4.11 -40.80
C LEU A 13 15.84 2.75 -40.52
N GLY A 14 15.22 2.09 -41.51
CA GLY A 14 14.37 0.92 -41.25
C GLY A 14 15.04 -0.47 -41.19
N LYS A 15 16.35 -0.58 -41.44
CA LYS A 15 17.04 -1.90 -41.44
C LYS A 15 17.75 -2.23 -40.12
N GLY A 16 18.26 -1.23 -39.41
CA GLY A 16 18.90 -1.42 -38.10
C GLY A 16 17.89 -1.76 -37.02
N ASP A 17 16.76 -1.05 -37.01
CA ASP A 17 15.69 -1.23 -36.02
C ASP A 17 15.05 -2.63 -36.10
N ASN A 18 14.89 -3.19 -37.30
CA ASN A 18 14.41 -4.56 -37.50
C ASN A 18 15.37 -5.63 -36.94
N LEU A 19 16.69 -5.42 -37.07
CA LEU A 19 17.69 -6.35 -36.53
C LEU A 19 17.71 -6.32 -35.01
N HIS A 20 17.64 -5.13 -34.40
CA HIS A 20 17.61 -5.00 -32.94
C HIS A 20 16.35 -5.64 -32.35
N GLN A 21 15.18 -5.42 -32.95
CA GLN A 21 13.93 -6.05 -32.52
C GLN A 21 13.94 -7.57 -32.69
N GLN A 22 14.54 -8.08 -33.78
CA GLN A 22 14.68 -9.52 -34.01
C GLN A 22 15.63 -10.19 -33.01
N ILE A 23 16.68 -9.49 -32.57
CA ILE A 23 17.62 -9.96 -31.54
C ILE A 23 16.96 -9.96 -30.15
N LEU A 24 16.22 -8.91 -29.80
CA LEU A 24 15.49 -8.86 -28.53
C LEU A 24 14.40 -9.94 -28.45
N ALA A 25 13.71 -10.22 -29.55
CA ALA A 25 12.71 -11.29 -29.61
C ALA A 25 13.31 -12.71 -29.54
N SER A 26 14.60 -12.87 -29.87
CA SER A 26 15.28 -14.17 -29.85
C SER A 26 15.99 -14.47 -28.53
N PHE A 27 16.21 -13.48 -27.66
CA PHE A 27 16.80 -13.67 -26.33
C PHE A 27 15.95 -13.01 -25.22
N PRO A 28 14.72 -13.49 -24.97
CA PRO A 28 13.82 -12.91 -23.97
C PRO A 28 14.29 -13.11 -22.51
N LEU A 29 15.31 -13.94 -22.28
CA LEU A 29 15.90 -14.18 -20.97
C LEU A 29 17.03 -13.21 -20.62
N CYS A 30 17.48 -12.40 -21.58
CA CYS A 30 18.47 -11.36 -21.35
C CYS A 30 17.72 -10.03 -21.21
N ASP A 31 17.83 -9.36 -20.06
CA ASP A 31 17.26 -8.03 -19.79
C ASP A 31 18.02 -6.95 -20.59
N MET A 32 18.03 -7.06 -21.93
CA MET A 32 18.69 -6.12 -22.83
C MET A 32 17.70 -5.06 -23.30
N THR A 33 18.12 -3.79 -23.28
CA THR A 33 17.33 -2.70 -23.86
C THR A 33 17.78 -2.39 -25.29
N GLU A 34 16.92 -1.77 -26.11
CA GLU A 34 17.31 -1.32 -27.46
C GLU A 34 18.51 -0.34 -27.41
N GLU A 35 18.63 0.43 -26.34
CA GLU A 35 19.72 1.38 -26.10
C GLU A 35 21.08 0.67 -25.95
N ASP A 36 21.14 -0.47 -25.26
CA ASP A 36 22.38 -1.25 -25.07
C ASP A 36 22.91 -1.84 -26.38
N LEU A 37 22.00 -2.21 -27.29
CA LEU A 37 22.31 -2.72 -28.62
C LEU A 37 22.82 -1.60 -29.54
N THR A 38 22.27 -0.39 -29.44
CA THR A 38 22.75 0.75 -30.21
C THR A 38 24.15 1.22 -29.78
N GLN A 39 24.50 1.08 -28.51
CA GLN A 39 25.83 1.46 -28.01
C GLN A 39 26.93 0.44 -28.36
N ASN A 40 26.58 -0.83 -28.62
CA ASN A 40 27.54 -1.91 -28.83
C ASN A 40 27.29 -2.70 -30.14
N PRO A 41 27.67 -2.17 -31.31
CA PRO A 41 27.35 -2.79 -32.61
C PRO A 41 28.04 -4.14 -32.84
N GLN A 42 29.23 -4.37 -32.27
CA GLN A 42 29.91 -5.67 -32.36
C GLN A 42 29.20 -6.76 -31.54
N PHE A 43 28.60 -6.38 -30.41
CA PHE A 43 27.81 -7.27 -29.59
C PHE A 43 26.51 -7.66 -30.29
N CYS A 44 25.84 -6.72 -30.99
CA CYS A 44 24.71 -7.02 -31.87
C CYS A 44 25.04 -8.05 -32.95
N ASN A 45 26.19 -7.89 -33.61
CA ASN A 45 26.64 -8.84 -34.63
C ASN A 45 26.90 -10.23 -34.03
N LEU A 46 27.49 -10.32 -32.85
CA LEU A 46 27.72 -11.58 -32.15
C LEU A 46 26.40 -12.26 -31.75
N LEU A 47 25.44 -11.49 -31.21
CA LEU A 47 24.10 -12.00 -30.93
C LEU A 47 23.39 -12.45 -32.21
N ALA A 48 23.50 -11.71 -33.30
CA ALA A 48 22.96 -12.10 -34.60
C ALA A 48 23.60 -13.37 -35.19
N THR A 49 24.84 -13.70 -34.83
CA THR A 49 25.44 -15.00 -35.17
C THR A 49 24.99 -16.10 -34.22
N LEU A 50 24.77 -15.79 -32.95
CA LEU A 50 24.26 -16.75 -31.96
C LEU A 50 22.81 -17.16 -32.24
N THR A 51 21.96 -16.26 -32.74
CA THR A 51 20.58 -16.59 -33.14
C THR A 51 20.51 -17.64 -34.25
N GLN A 52 21.58 -17.82 -35.04
CA GLN A 52 21.64 -18.87 -36.06
C GLN A 52 21.89 -20.25 -35.46
N HIS A 53 22.38 -20.31 -34.23
CA HIS A 53 22.78 -21.54 -33.55
C HIS A 53 21.98 -21.84 -32.29
N VAL A 54 21.28 -20.85 -31.73
CA VAL A 54 20.59 -20.90 -30.44
C VAL A 54 19.18 -20.33 -30.57
N ASP A 55 18.19 -21.07 -30.06
CA ASP A 55 16.78 -20.68 -30.07
C ASP A 55 16.39 -19.83 -28.85
N GLN A 56 15.15 -19.31 -28.84
CA GLN A 56 14.54 -18.50 -27.76
C GLN A 56 14.65 -19.10 -26.35
N THR A 57 14.88 -20.41 -26.24
CA THR A 57 15.02 -21.15 -24.99
C THR A 57 16.49 -21.35 -24.56
N GLY A 58 17.45 -20.85 -25.33
CA GLY A 58 18.89 -21.02 -25.06
C GLY A 58 19.47 -22.37 -25.50
N LEU A 59 18.69 -23.20 -26.20
CA LEU A 59 19.15 -24.51 -26.68
C LEU A 59 19.79 -24.40 -28.05
N THR A 60 20.85 -25.18 -28.29
CA THR A 60 21.46 -25.28 -29.61
C THR A 60 20.54 -26.06 -30.56
N VAL A 61 20.54 -25.68 -31.85
CA VAL A 61 19.75 -26.36 -32.90
C VAL A 61 19.85 -27.90 -32.85
N PRO A 62 21.05 -28.54 -32.80
CA PRO A 62 21.12 -30.00 -32.74
C PRO A 62 20.46 -30.57 -31.48
N LEU A 63 20.68 -29.95 -30.32
CA LEU A 63 20.14 -30.43 -29.05
C LEU A 63 18.61 -30.30 -28.99
N LYS A 64 18.04 -29.25 -29.60
CA LYS A 64 16.59 -29.15 -29.79
C LYS A 64 16.05 -30.26 -30.68
N THR A 65 16.71 -30.57 -31.80
CA THR A 65 16.25 -31.68 -32.66
C THR A 65 16.33 -33.02 -31.96
N GLU A 66 17.32 -33.23 -31.09
CA GLU A 66 17.41 -34.43 -30.25
C GLU A 66 16.31 -34.46 -29.18
N LEU A 67 16.01 -33.31 -28.56
CA LEU A 67 14.91 -33.16 -27.60
C LEU A 67 13.56 -33.46 -28.26
N GLU A 68 13.27 -32.88 -29.43
CA GLU A 68 12.05 -33.15 -30.18
C GLU A 68 11.93 -34.63 -30.57
N LYS A 69 13.03 -35.26 -31.01
CA LYS A 69 13.07 -36.71 -31.29
C LYS A 69 12.81 -37.54 -30.03
N ALA A 70 13.40 -37.15 -28.90
CA ALA A 70 13.20 -37.83 -27.62
C ALA A 70 11.75 -37.67 -27.12
N GLU A 71 11.17 -36.48 -27.26
CA GLU A 71 9.77 -36.22 -26.93
C GLU A 71 8.81 -37.01 -27.82
N GLN A 72 9.07 -37.08 -29.14
CA GLN A 72 8.29 -37.92 -30.05
C GLN A 72 8.38 -39.42 -29.68
N LYS A 73 9.58 -39.90 -29.32
CA LYS A 73 9.78 -41.27 -28.82
C LYS A 73 9.01 -41.50 -27.52
N LEU A 74 9.11 -40.58 -26.56
CA LEU A 74 8.38 -40.65 -25.31
C LEU A 74 6.86 -40.66 -25.55
N GLN A 75 6.36 -39.80 -26.42
CA GLN A 75 4.94 -39.73 -26.75
C GLN A 75 4.44 -41.01 -27.42
N SER A 76 5.22 -41.58 -28.35
CA SER A 76 4.86 -42.84 -29.00
C SER A 76 4.87 -44.03 -28.02
N GLN A 77 5.90 -44.14 -27.17
CA GLN A 77 5.95 -45.13 -26.08
C GLN A 77 4.80 -44.95 -25.09
N ARG A 78 4.49 -43.72 -24.69
CA ARG A 78 3.37 -43.41 -23.81
C ARG A 78 2.04 -43.82 -24.44
N ARG A 79 1.83 -43.58 -25.73
CA ARG A 79 0.61 -44.02 -26.45
C ARG A 79 0.50 -45.55 -26.47
N GLN A 80 1.61 -46.24 -26.77
CA GLN A 80 1.64 -47.71 -26.77
C GLN A 80 1.35 -48.27 -25.37
N TRP A 81 1.99 -47.71 -24.35
CA TRP A 81 1.76 -48.09 -22.95
C TRP A 81 0.30 -47.84 -22.54
N LEU A 82 -0.23 -46.64 -22.79
CA LEU A 82 -1.63 -46.30 -22.50
C LEU A 82 -2.59 -47.23 -23.22
N HIS A 83 -2.31 -47.61 -24.47
CA HIS A 83 -3.13 -48.58 -25.20
C HIS A 83 -3.13 -49.93 -24.48
N SER A 84 -1.96 -50.46 -24.12
CA SER A 84 -1.86 -51.75 -23.40
C SER A 84 -2.48 -51.71 -22.01
N GLU A 85 -2.29 -50.62 -21.26
CA GLU A 85 -2.85 -50.42 -19.92
C GLU A 85 -4.37 -50.27 -19.98
N SER A 86 -4.90 -49.53 -20.97
CA SER A 86 -6.35 -49.39 -21.15
C SER A 86 -7.03 -50.72 -21.45
N LEU A 87 -6.39 -51.58 -22.26
CA LEU A 87 -6.89 -52.92 -22.53
C LEU A 87 -6.84 -53.79 -21.27
N TYR A 88 -5.73 -53.78 -20.53
CA TYR A 88 -5.61 -54.53 -19.28
C TYR A 88 -6.64 -54.11 -18.23
N ARG A 89 -6.79 -52.79 -18.01
CA ARG A 89 -7.81 -52.22 -17.12
C ARG A 89 -9.22 -52.59 -17.57
N GLY A 90 -9.50 -52.50 -18.87
CA GLY A 90 -10.80 -52.90 -19.42
C GLY A 90 -11.12 -54.38 -19.16
N LEU A 91 -10.13 -55.27 -19.25
CA LEU A 91 -10.30 -56.68 -18.91
C LEU A 91 -10.56 -56.88 -17.41
N GLN A 92 -9.85 -56.18 -16.53
CA GLN A 92 -10.07 -56.23 -15.09
C GLN A 92 -11.47 -55.71 -14.71
N GLU A 93 -11.90 -54.59 -15.29
CA GLU A 93 -13.23 -54.03 -15.08
C GLU A 93 -14.33 -54.98 -15.55
N MET A 94 -14.16 -55.65 -16.71
CA MET A 94 -15.09 -56.68 -17.17
C MET A 94 -15.25 -57.83 -16.17
N ILE A 95 -14.15 -58.25 -15.53
CA ILE A 95 -14.20 -59.28 -14.47
C ILE A 95 -14.95 -58.75 -13.25
N GLN A 96 -14.63 -57.53 -12.80
CA GLN A 96 -15.28 -56.92 -11.64
C GLN A 96 -16.80 -56.72 -11.87
N ASP A 97 -17.18 -56.18 -13.03
CA ASP A 97 -18.58 -56.04 -13.46
C ASP A 97 -19.31 -57.38 -13.42
N HIS A 98 -18.64 -58.45 -13.85
CA HIS A 98 -19.20 -59.80 -13.81
C HIS A 98 -19.35 -60.32 -12.38
N CYS A 99 -18.35 -60.14 -11.52
CA CYS A 99 -18.43 -60.50 -10.10
C CYS A 99 -19.62 -59.80 -9.42
N VAL A 100 -19.79 -58.50 -9.66
CA VAL A 100 -20.93 -57.72 -9.16
C VAL A 100 -22.25 -58.29 -9.69
N ARG A 101 -22.35 -58.60 -10.99
CA ARG A 101 -23.56 -59.20 -11.57
C ARG A 101 -23.88 -60.60 -11.01
N LYS A 102 -22.86 -61.43 -10.78
CA LYS A 102 -23.01 -62.76 -10.16
C LYS A 102 -23.66 -62.68 -8.76
N HIS A 103 -23.45 -61.57 -8.04
CA HIS A 103 -24.10 -61.33 -6.74
C HIS A 103 -25.56 -60.84 -6.86
N HIS A 104 -25.93 -60.22 -7.98
CA HIS A 104 -27.25 -59.61 -8.17
C HIS A 104 -28.21 -60.43 -9.06
N SER A 105 -27.71 -61.35 -9.89
CA SER A 105 -28.55 -62.17 -10.78
C SER A 105 -27.91 -63.51 -11.14
N THR A 106 -28.75 -64.50 -11.51
CA THR A 106 -28.29 -65.81 -12.00
C THR A 106 -27.72 -65.63 -13.41
N VAL A 107 -26.38 -65.58 -13.51
CA VAL A 107 -25.66 -65.49 -14.79
C VAL A 107 -25.60 -66.87 -15.47
N PRO A 108 -25.76 -66.96 -16.80
CA PRO A 108 -25.62 -68.21 -17.54
C PRO A 108 -24.27 -68.92 -17.28
N PRO A 109 -24.26 -70.26 -17.14
CA PRO A 109 -23.03 -71.01 -16.82
C PRO A 109 -21.93 -70.83 -17.87
N ASP A 110 -22.29 -70.69 -19.15
CA ASP A 110 -21.35 -70.43 -20.24
C ASP A 110 -20.61 -69.08 -20.11
N GLN A 111 -21.28 -68.05 -19.59
CA GLN A 111 -20.67 -66.75 -19.33
C GLN A 111 -19.78 -66.80 -18.09
N ASN A 112 -20.22 -67.49 -17.03
CA ASN A 112 -19.38 -67.71 -15.84
C ASN A 112 -18.06 -68.41 -16.20
N MET A 113 -18.13 -69.47 -17.02
CA MET A 113 -16.93 -70.20 -17.48
C MET A 113 -15.97 -69.31 -18.28
N PHE A 114 -16.48 -68.37 -19.07
CA PHE A 114 -15.66 -67.41 -19.82
C PHE A 114 -14.90 -66.44 -18.90
N PHE A 115 -15.59 -65.78 -17.97
CA PHE A 115 -14.96 -64.81 -17.06
C PHE A 115 -14.00 -65.49 -16.07
N GLU A 116 -14.33 -66.67 -15.56
CA GLU A 116 -13.46 -67.44 -14.66
C GLU A 116 -12.20 -67.95 -15.36
N THR A 117 -12.31 -68.34 -16.65
CA THR A 117 -11.15 -68.70 -17.46
C THR A 117 -10.25 -67.48 -17.70
N MET A 118 -10.85 -66.32 -17.98
CA MET A 118 -10.13 -65.06 -18.21
C MET A 118 -9.40 -64.56 -16.95
N GLU A 119 -10.07 -64.60 -15.80
CA GLU A 119 -9.48 -64.23 -14.50
C GLU A 119 -8.27 -65.11 -14.18
N LYS A 120 -8.39 -66.43 -14.30
CA LYS A 120 -7.27 -67.36 -14.09
C LYS A 120 -6.11 -67.11 -15.05
N CYS A 121 -6.39 -66.84 -16.34
CA CYS A 121 -5.33 -66.51 -17.30
C CYS A 121 -4.59 -65.21 -16.95
N LEU A 122 -5.31 -64.17 -16.50
CA LEU A 122 -4.70 -62.90 -16.10
C LEU A 122 -3.87 -63.03 -14.83
N LEU A 123 -4.37 -63.77 -13.83
CA LEU A 123 -3.65 -64.03 -12.59
C LEU A 123 -2.37 -64.83 -12.84
N VAL A 124 -2.44 -65.90 -13.64
CA VAL A 124 -1.26 -66.69 -14.03
C VAL A 124 -0.24 -65.81 -14.77
N ALA A 125 -0.67 -65.00 -15.73
CA ALA A 125 0.22 -64.09 -16.46
C ALA A 125 0.85 -63.02 -15.55
N GLN A 126 0.09 -62.49 -14.58
CA GLN A 126 0.61 -61.54 -13.60
C GLN A 126 1.63 -62.19 -12.66
N CYS A 127 1.36 -63.40 -12.17
CA CYS A 127 2.29 -64.17 -11.36
C CYS A 127 3.58 -64.49 -12.14
N VAL A 128 3.47 -64.92 -13.41
CA VAL A 128 4.64 -65.15 -14.27
C VAL A 128 5.45 -63.87 -14.46
N ARG A 129 4.81 -62.72 -14.70
CA ARG A 129 5.50 -61.43 -14.83
C ARG A 129 6.18 -60.98 -13.53
N GLN A 130 5.58 -61.26 -12.38
CA GLN A 130 6.18 -60.94 -11.07
C GLN A 130 7.32 -61.91 -10.71
N LEU A 131 7.31 -63.11 -11.27
CA LEU A 131 8.37 -64.12 -11.15
C LEU A 131 9.47 -63.98 -12.21
N ASP A 132 9.28 -63.14 -13.24
CA ASP A 132 10.26 -62.90 -14.29
C ASP A 132 11.30 -61.85 -13.83
N PRO A 133 12.57 -62.23 -13.60
CA PRO A 133 13.59 -61.35 -13.02
C PRO A 133 14.18 -60.31 -14.00
N SER A 134 13.65 -60.21 -15.22
CA SER A 134 14.37 -59.62 -16.36
C SER A 134 14.36 -58.08 -16.48
N ASN A 135 14.21 -57.31 -15.39
CA ASN A 135 14.51 -55.87 -15.42
C ASN A 135 15.58 -55.39 -14.43
N THR A 136 16.05 -56.21 -13.48
CA THR A 136 17.14 -55.82 -12.59
C THR A 136 18.01 -57.01 -12.18
N THR A 137 19.05 -57.26 -12.98
CA THR A 137 20.37 -57.75 -12.53
C THR A 137 20.50 -59.22 -12.06
N ASN A 138 21.37 -59.95 -12.78
CA ASN A 138 22.06 -61.21 -12.45
C ASN A 138 21.25 -62.53 -12.50
N GLN A 139 21.84 -63.49 -13.22
CA GLN A 139 21.31 -64.82 -13.55
C GLN A 139 21.14 -65.80 -12.37
N ASP A 140 21.40 -65.36 -11.13
CA ASP A 140 21.38 -66.20 -9.92
C ASP A 140 20.60 -65.52 -8.78
N GLN A 141 19.30 -65.28 -8.97
CA GLN A 141 18.39 -65.05 -7.84
C GLN A 141 17.54 -66.30 -7.58
N PRO A 142 17.43 -66.76 -6.32
CA PRO A 142 16.59 -67.91 -5.98
C PRO A 142 15.13 -67.59 -6.32
N SER A 143 14.42 -68.59 -6.83
CA SER A 143 12.99 -68.50 -7.13
C SER A 143 12.25 -67.98 -5.90
N ILE A 144 11.46 -66.91 -6.08
CA ILE A 144 10.62 -66.34 -5.02
C ILE A 144 9.70 -67.47 -4.56
N LEU A 145 9.87 -67.92 -3.31
CA LEU A 145 9.16 -69.06 -2.70
C LEU A 145 9.41 -70.44 -3.38
N GLY A 146 10.48 -70.60 -4.15
CA GLY A 146 10.78 -71.87 -4.85
C GLY A 146 9.85 -72.16 -6.05
N LEU A 147 9.03 -71.19 -6.45
CA LEU A 147 8.12 -71.32 -7.59
C LEU A 147 8.83 -70.93 -8.89
N ASN A 148 8.82 -71.83 -9.85
CA ASN A 148 9.33 -71.57 -11.20
C ASN A 148 8.19 -71.07 -12.11
N SER A 149 8.52 -70.19 -13.07
CA SER A 149 7.57 -69.70 -14.09
C SER A 149 6.84 -70.85 -14.84
N GLN A 150 7.54 -71.97 -15.05
CA GLN A 150 6.97 -73.17 -15.67
C GLN A 150 5.88 -73.84 -14.81
N GLN A 151 6.04 -73.88 -13.48
CA GLN A 151 5.06 -74.48 -12.56
C GLN A 151 3.79 -73.63 -12.46
N VAL A 152 3.91 -72.31 -12.59
CA VAL A 152 2.76 -71.40 -12.60
C VAL A 152 2.00 -71.48 -13.93
N MET A 153 2.69 -71.77 -15.03
CA MET A 153 2.06 -72.01 -16.33
C MET A 153 1.23 -73.30 -16.37
N GLU A 154 1.55 -74.30 -15.56
CA GLU A 154 0.74 -75.53 -15.41
C GLU A 154 -0.64 -75.27 -14.78
N LEU A 155 -0.82 -74.13 -14.08
CA LEU A 155 -2.11 -73.70 -13.52
C LEU A 155 -3.03 -73.04 -14.57
N MET A 156 -2.61 -72.96 -15.84
CA MET A 156 -3.46 -72.47 -16.91
C MET A 156 -4.74 -73.31 -17.08
N PRO A 157 -5.89 -72.69 -17.35
CA PRO A 157 -7.10 -73.41 -17.72
C PRO A 157 -6.90 -74.26 -18.98
N LEU A 158 -7.72 -75.32 -19.13
CA LEU A 158 -7.72 -76.19 -20.31
C LEU A 158 -7.62 -75.39 -21.63
N GLU A 159 -6.70 -75.79 -22.51
CA GLU A 159 -6.42 -75.06 -23.78
C GLU A 159 -7.66 -74.88 -24.66
N LYS A 160 -8.62 -75.82 -24.60
CA LYS A 160 -9.91 -75.72 -25.29
C LYS A 160 -10.77 -74.55 -24.80
N ASN A 161 -10.73 -74.25 -23.49
CA ASN A 161 -11.44 -73.12 -22.90
C ASN A 161 -10.73 -71.80 -23.18
N VAL A 162 -9.39 -71.80 -23.16
CA VAL A 162 -8.57 -70.63 -23.50
C VAL A 162 -8.75 -70.24 -24.97
N SER A 163 -8.80 -71.21 -25.89
CA SER A 163 -9.04 -70.95 -27.32
C SER A 163 -10.46 -70.44 -27.59
N ARG A 164 -11.49 -71.03 -26.96
CA ARG A 164 -12.88 -70.52 -27.03
C ARG A 164 -12.98 -69.09 -26.48
N MET A 165 -12.34 -68.81 -25.34
CA MET A 165 -12.26 -67.47 -24.74
C MET A 165 -11.55 -66.48 -25.67
N LYS A 166 -10.39 -66.84 -26.23
CA LYS A 166 -9.64 -65.97 -27.17
C LYS A 166 -10.46 -65.60 -28.40
N GLN A 167 -11.33 -66.49 -28.89
CA GLN A 167 -12.20 -66.21 -30.03
C GLN A 167 -13.36 -65.27 -29.68
N SER A 168 -13.92 -65.36 -28.47
CA SER A 168 -15.02 -64.49 -28.02
C SER A 168 -14.57 -63.16 -27.40
N LEU A 169 -13.34 -63.10 -26.88
CA LEU A 169 -12.79 -61.95 -26.17
C LEU A 169 -12.84 -60.63 -26.96
N PRO A 170 -12.44 -60.57 -28.25
CA PRO A 170 -12.48 -59.31 -28.99
C PRO A 170 -13.89 -58.74 -29.09
N ARG A 171 -14.91 -59.59 -29.29
CA ARG A 171 -16.30 -59.17 -29.45
C ARG A 171 -16.88 -58.63 -28.13
N GLU A 172 -16.64 -59.32 -27.02
CA GLU A 172 -17.12 -58.88 -25.71
C GLU A 172 -16.38 -57.63 -25.23
N LEU A 173 -15.07 -57.55 -25.47
CA LEU A 173 -14.28 -56.36 -25.16
C LEU A 173 -14.74 -55.16 -25.99
N GLU A 174 -14.98 -55.33 -27.29
CA GLU A 174 -15.48 -54.26 -28.15
C GLU A 174 -16.85 -53.77 -27.68
N LYS A 175 -17.75 -54.68 -27.27
CA LYS A 175 -19.06 -54.32 -26.70
C LYS A 175 -18.93 -53.54 -25.40
N HIS A 176 -18.04 -53.96 -24.49
CA HIS A 176 -17.79 -53.27 -23.24
C HIS A 176 -17.20 -51.86 -23.47
N LEU A 177 -16.18 -51.75 -24.33
CA LEU A 177 -15.57 -50.48 -24.70
C LEU A 177 -16.58 -49.54 -25.38
N LYS A 178 -17.41 -50.05 -26.30
CA LYS A 178 -18.50 -49.27 -26.92
C LYS A 178 -19.44 -48.72 -25.86
N LYS A 179 -19.86 -49.53 -24.88
CA LYS A 179 -20.73 -49.06 -23.78
C LYS A 179 -20.07 -47.94 -22.98
N LYS A 180 -18.77 -48.06 -22.65
CA LYS A 180 -18.04 -47.00 -21.92
C LYS A 180 -17.91 -45.73 -22.75
N CYS A 181 -17.55 -45.84 -24.02
CA CYS A 181 -17.49 -44.70 -24.93
C CYS A 181 -18.85 -43.99 -25.00
N LEU A 182 -19.95 -44.73 -25.14
CA LEU A 182 -21.30 -44.15 -25.12
C LEU A 182 -21.63 -43.47 -23.79
N SER A 183 -21.22 -44.02 -22.65
CA SER A 183 -21.42 -43.37 -21.34
C SER A 183 -20.61 -42.08 -21.18
N ILE A 184 -19.41 -42.03 -21.77
CA ILE A 184 -18.62 -40.80 -21.81
C ILE A 184 -19.33 -39.77 -22.70
N LEU A 185 -19.82 -40.19 -23.87
CA LEU A 185 -20.57 -39.32 -24.77
C LEU A 185 -21.82 -38.73 -24.09
N SER A 186 -22.59 -39.53 -23.35
CA SER A 186 -23.79 -39.04 -22.66
C SER A 186 -23.46 -38.09 -21.50
N TYR A 187 -22.32 -38.26 -20.82
CA TYR A 187 -21.86 -37.31 -19.81
C TYR A 187 -21.51 -35.94 -20.41
N TYR A 188 -20.81 -35.93 -21.54
CA TYR A 188 -20.43 -34.67 -22.20
C TYR A 188 -21.62 -34.00 -22.88
N GLN A 189 -22.51 -34.78 -23.51
CA GLN A 189 -23.63 -34.29 -24.30
C GLN A 189 -24.89 -35.15 -24.06
N PRO A 190 -25.67 -34.83 -23.02
CA PRO A 190 -26.85 -35.61 -22.64
C PRO A 190 -27.99 -35.53 -23.66
N GLU A 191 -28.01 -34.49 -24.51
CA GLU A 191 -29.04 -34.30 -25.54
C GLU A 191 -29.03 -35.42 -26.61
N TRP A 192 -27.94 -36.20 -26.69
CA TRP A 192 -27.69 -37.18 -27.74
C TRP A 192 -28.05 -38.62 -27.36
N GLU A 193 -28.61 -38.85 -26.17
CA GLU A 193 -29.00 -40.21 -25.73
C GLU A 193 -30.03 -40.87 -26.65
N ASN A 194 -30.88 -40.08 -27.32
CA ASN A 194 -31.95 -40.56 -28.20
C ASN A 194 -31.51 -40.82 -29.65
N GLU A 195 -30.26 -40.52 -30.02
CA GLU A 195 -29.78 -40.66 -31.39
C GLU A 195 -29.45 -42.11 -31.77
N SER A 196 -29.41 -42.39 -33.09
CA SER A 196 -29.01 -43.71 -33.62
C SER A 196 -27.57 -44.08 -33.24
N ASP A 197 -27.30 -45.38 -33.07
CA ASP A 197 -25.96 -45.88 -32.71
C ASP A 197 -24.88 -45.52 -33.74
N ALA A 198 -25.24 -45.45 -35.01
CA ALA A 198 -24.34 -45.01 -36.07
C ALA A 198 -23.92 -43.54 -35.89
N LEU A 199 -24.87 -42.65 -35.55
CA LEU A 199 -24.58 -41.25 -35.29
C LEU A 199 -23.74 -41.08 -34.03
N LYS A 200 -24.05 -41.79 -32.95
CA LYS A 200 -23.24 -41.83 -31.72
C LYS A 200 -21.80 -42.27 -31.98
N SER A 201 -21.58 -43.27 -32.84
CA SER A 201 -20.24 -43.75 -33.20
C SER A 201 -19.45 -42.72 -34.02
N SER A 202 -20.10 -42.02 -34.96
CA SER A 202 -19.49 -40.92 -35.72
C SER A 202 -19.11 -39.78 -34.78
N LYS A 203 -20.00 -39.36 -33.88
CA LYS A 203 -19.73 -38.30 -32.90
C LYS A 203 -18.62 -38.68 -31.92
N LEU A 204 -18.55 -39.94 -31.49
CA LEU A 204 -17.46 -40.46 -30.67
C LEU A 204 -16.09 -40.32 -31.35
N SER A 205 -16.02 -40.58 -32.65
CA SER A 205 -14.76 -40.39 -33.39
C SER A 205 -14.32 -38.93 -33.43
N HIS A 206 -15.27 -37.99 -33.42
CA HIS A 206 -15.01 -36.54 -33.41
C HIS A 206 -14.80 -35.95 -32.00
N LEU A 207 -15.20 -36.65 -30.94
CA LEU A 207 -15.10 -36.17 -29.55
C LEU A 207 -13.65 -35.84 -29.16
N SER A 208 -12.69 -36.67 -29.57
CA SER A 208 -11.26 -36.42 -29.29
C SER A 208 -10.76 -35.11 -29.91
N ALA A 209 -11.11 -34.85 -31.17
CA ALA A 209 -10.75 -33.61 -31.86
C ALA A 209 -11.44 -32.39 -31.25
N GLN A 210 -12.70 -32.53 -30.80
CA GLN A 210 -13.41 -31.47 -30.10
C GLN A 210 -12.77 -31.16 -28.75
N LEU A 211 -12.41 -32.18 -27.97
CA LEU A 211 -11.73 -32.02 -26.68
C LEU A 211 -10.35 -31.35 -26.85
N ASP A 212 -9.61 -31.74 -27.89
CA ASP A 212 -8.33 -31.10 -28.22
C ASP A 212 -8.51 -29.63 -28.61
N LYS A 213 -9.59 -29.29 -29.31
CA LYS A 213 -9.94 -27.91 -29.65
C LYS A 213 -10.28 -27.10 -28.40
N GLU A 214 -11.18 -27.60 -27.55
CA GLU A 214 -11.56 -26.96 -26.29
C GLU A 214 -10.37 -26.79 -25.35
N LYS A 215 -9.48 -27.78 -25.27
CA LYS A 215 -8.23 -27.69 -24.52
C LYS A 215 -7.34 -26.55 -25.04
N LYS A 216 -7.15 -26.45 -26.36
CA LYS A 216 -6.36 -25.37 -26.97
C LYS A 216 -6.99 -23.99 -26.73
N GLU A 217 -8.31 -23.90 -26.81
CA GLU A 217 -9.05 -22.66 -26.49
C GLU A 217 -8.91 -22.29 -25.01
N ALA A 218 -8.98 -23.25 -24.09
CA ALA A 218 -8.75 -23.00 -22.67
C ALA A 218 -7.31 -22.54 -22.39
N GLU A 219 -6.31 -23.15 -23.04
CA GLU A 219 -4.91 -22.76 -22.92
C GLU A 219 -4.66 -21.35 -23.49
N SER A 220 -5.27 -21.00 -24.63
CA SER A 220 -5.14 -19.66 -25.21
C SER A 220 -5.84 -18.59 -24.37
N LEU A 221 -7.04 -18.88 -23.84
CA LEU A 221 -7.74 -18.00 -22.90
C LEU A 221 -6.94 -17.80 -21.61
N LYS A 222 -6.30 -18.85 -21.09
CA LYS A 222 -5.42 -18.75 -19.92
C LYS A 222 -4.19 -17.89 -20.19
N LYS A 223 -3.61 -17.97 -21.40
CA LYS A 223 -2.51 -17.10 -21.79
C LYS A 223 -2.96 -15.63 -21.87
N ASN A 224 -4.08 -15.38 -22.55
CA ASN A 224 -4.64 -14.03 -22.69
C ASN A 224 -5.02 -13.42 -21.34
N SER A 225 -5.58 -14.21 -20.41
CA SER A 225 -5.91 -13.72 -19.07
C SER A 225 -4.66 -13.36 -18.26
N TRP A 226 -3.57 -14.11 -18.42
CA TRP A 226 -2.29 -13.80 -17.82
C TRP A 226 -1.67 -12.52 -18.40
N GLU A 227 -1.71 -12.35 -19.72
CA GLU A 227 -1.26 -11.12 -20.39
C GLU A 227 -2.08 -9.89 -19.93
N ASN A 228 -3.41 -10.02 -19.86
CA ASN A 228 -4.29 -8.96 -19.35
C ASN A 228 -4.01 -8.61 -17.88
N MET A 229 -3.72 -9.61 -17.04
CA MET A 229 -3.34 -9.39 -15.65
C MET A 229 -2.03 -8.58 -15.56
N LEU A 230 -1.04 -8.91 -16.39
CA LEU A 230 0.23 -8.17 -16.44
C LEU A 230 0.03 -6.73 -16.89
N LEU A 231 -0.78 -6.50 -17.93
CA LEU A 231 -1.12 -5.16 -18.43
C LEU A 231 -1.83 -4.33 -17.36
N LEU A 232 -2.80 -4.93 -16.65
CA LEU A 232 -3.50 -4.28 -15.56
C LEU A 232 -2.54 -3.90 -14.43
N GLN A 233 -1.63 -4.80 -14.05
CA GLN A 233 -0.62 -4.51 -13.02
C GLN A 233 0.28 -3.34 -13.41
N ARG A 234 0.74 -3.29 -14.67
CA ARG A 234 1.52 -2.15 -15.19
C ARG A 234 0.74 -0.85 -15.13
N GLN A 235 -0.54 -0.88 -15.54
CA GLN A 235 -1.39 0.30 -15.51
C GLN A 235 -1.64 0.80 -14.09
N ILE A 236 -1.87 -0.10 -13.13
CA ILE A 236 -2.00 0.25 -11.71
C ILE A 236 -0.71 0.91 -11.20
N GLN A 237 0.45 0.35 -11.52
CA GLN A 237 1.73 0.92 -11.11
C GLN A 237 1.94 2.34 -11.67
N LEU A 238 1.58 2.56 -12.94
CA LEU A 238 1.64 3.89 -13.55
C LEU A 238 0.72 4.88 -12.83
N TYR A 239 -0.55 4.53 -12.61
CA TYR A 239 -1.50 5.41 -11.90
C TYR A 239 -1.05 5.73 -10.48
N LEU A 240 -0.56 4.72 -9.74
CA LEU A 240 -0.04 4.94 -8.39
C LEU A 240 1.19 5.86 -8.41
N SER A 241 2.09 5.70 -9.38
CA SER A 241 3.26 6.56 -9.52
C SER A 241 2.88 8.02 -9.79
N GLU A 242 1.89 8.26 -10.65
CA GLU A 242 1.39 9.62 -10.91
C GLU A 242 0.67 10.21 -9.70
N LEU A 243 -0.11 9.40 -8.98
CA LEU A 243 -0.79 9.85 -7.77
C LEU A 243 0.21 10.23 -6.67
N ILE A 244 1.30 9.48 -6.52
CA ILE A 244 2.39 9.81 -5.60
C ILE A 244 3.06 11.14 -6.00
N LYS A 245 3.33 11.37 -7.30
CA LYS A 245 3.88 12.64 -7.79
C LYS A 245 2.94 13.81 -7.46
N CYS A 246 1.63 13.64 -7.67
CA CYS A 246 0.63 14.65 -7.32
C CYS A 246 0.63 14.97 -5.82
N ILE A 247 0.73 13.95 -4.95
CA ILE A 247 0.82 14.15 -3.50
C ILE A 247 2.10 14.91 -3.14
N GLN A 248 3.24 14.56 -3.75
CA GLN A 248 4.50 15.27 -3.51
C GLN A 248 4.40 16.74 -3.92
N LEU A 249 3.82 17.04 -5.08
CA LEU A 249 3.59 18.42 -5.53
C LEU A 249 2.68 19.20 -4.56
N LEU A 250 1.59 18.58 -4.10
CA LEU A 250 0.70 19.17 -3.09
C LEU A 250 1.43 19.42 -1.76
N GLN A 251 2.29 18.50 -1.34
CA GLN A 251 3.09 18.63 -0.14
C GLN A 251 4.08 19.80 -0.25
N THR A 252 4.79 19.94 -1.37
CA THR A 252 5.68 21.07 -1.65
C THR A 252 4.91 22.40 -1.63
N LEU A 253 3.74 22.47 -2.28
CA LEU A 253 2.90 23.66 -2.27
C LEU A 253 2.46 24.07 -0.85
N LEU A 254 2.11 23.09 -0.01
CA LEU A 254 1.65 23.37 1.35
C LEU A 254 2.81 23.75 2.27
N LEU A 255 3.89 22.98 2.28
CA LEU A 255 5.02 23.20 3.18
C LEU A 255 5.84 24.42 2.77
N ASP A 256 6.28 24.48 1.53
CA ASP A 256 7.22 25.51 1.10
C ASP A 256 6.49 26.83 0.83
N HIS A 257 5.40 26.80 0.07
CA HIS A 257 4.75 28.04 -0.34
C HIS A 257 3.77 28.59 0.72
N ARG A 258 2.86 27.75 1.25
CA ARG A 258 1.83 28.22 2.19
C ARG A 258 2.32 28.42 3.61
N LEU A 259 3.20 27.55 4.12
CA LEU A 259 3.69 27.68 5.50
C LEU A 259 4.96 28.50 5.56
N LYS A 260 6.00 28.13 4.81
CA LYS A 260 7.31 28.78 4.95
C LYS A 260 7.35 30.16 4.29
N VAL A 261 7.16 30.26 2.98
CA VAL A 261 7.30 31.53 2.25
C VAL A 261 6.27 32.57 2.72
N GLN A 262 5.03 32.17 2.99
CA GLN A 262 4.01 33.08 3.49
C GLN A 262 4.36 33.64 4.87
N THR A 263 4.81 32.80 5.81
CA THR A 263 5.19 33.28 7.15
C THR A 263 6.42 34.17 7.12
N ASP A 264 7.41 33.86 6.27
CA ASP A 264 8.57 34.71 6.04
C ASP A 264 8.15 36.07 5.47
N LEU A 265 7.23 36.09 4.51
CA LEU A 265 6.72 37.32 3.90
C LEU A 265 5.91 38.15 4.90
N ASP A 266 5.07 37.52 5.71
CA ASP A 266 4.31 38.21 6.76
C ASP A 266 5.23 38.74 7.86
N ARG A 267 6.29 38.01 8.22
CA ARG A 267 7.34 38.50 9.11
C ARG A 267 8.02 39.74 8.53
N LYS A 268 8.43 39.72 7.26
CA LYS A 268 9.03 40.89 6.61
C LYS A 268 8.10 42.10 6.53
N LYS A 269 6.79 41.88 6.35
CA LYS A 269 5.79 42.95 6.42
C LYS A 269 5.69 43.55 7.83
N LEU A 270 5.71 42.70 8.87
CA LEU A 270 5.70 43.17 10.25
C LEU A 270 6.95 44.00 10.55
N ASP A 271 8.14 43.50 10.20
CA ASP A 271 9.40 44.25 10.36
C ASP A 271 9.33 45.62 9.66
N TYR A 272 8.76 45.67 8.45
CA TYR A 272 8.57 46.92 7.70
C TYR A 272 7.59 47.87 8.39
N PHE A 273 6.46 47.38 8.90
CA PHE A 273 5.49 48.21 9.60
C PHE A 273 6.01 48.70 10.94
N GLU A 274 6.76 47.87 11.68
CA GLU A 274 7.43 48.26 12.92
C GLU A 274 8.41 49.41 12.64
N GLY A 275 9.29 49.27 11.65
CA GLY A 275 10.20 50.35 11.25
C GLY A 275 9.47 51.63 10.80
N LYS A 276 8.33 51.49 10.11
CA LYS A 276 7.50 52.66 9.74
C LYS A 276 6.89 53.33 10.97
N CYS A 277 6.41 52.57 11.94
CA CYS A 277 5.87 53.08 13.20
C CYS A 277 6.95 53.78 14.03
N GLU A 278 8.15 53.18 14.13
CA GLU A 278 9.30 53.80 14.80
C GLU A 278 9.68 55.13 14.15
N LEU A 279 9.75 55.19 12.82
CA LEU A 279 10.04 56.42 12.09
C LEU A 279 9.00 57.51 12.35
N VAL A 280 7.71 57.16 12.36
CA VAL A 280 6.63 58.11 12.69
C VAL A 280 6.74 58.57 14.15
N LEU A 281 7.05 57.67 15.09
CA LEU A 281 7.27 58.01 16.49
C LEU A 281 8.43 58.99 16.65
N GLN A 282 9.55 58.75 15.97
CA GLN A 282 10.69 59.67 15.99
C GLN A 282 10.34 61.02 15.35
N LYS A 283 9.55 61.02 14.27
CA LYS A 283 9.05 62.26 13.68
C LYS A 283 8.20 63.06 14.66
N ILE A 284 7.23 62.43 15.32
CA ILE A 284 6.39 63.09 16.34
C ILE A 284 7.25 63.66 17.48
N LYS A 285 8.25 62.92 17.95
CA LYS A 285 9.18 63.41 18.99
C LYS A 285 9.99 64.61 18.52
N SER A 286 10.48 64.60 17.28
CA SER A 286 11.21 65.73 16.69
C SER A 286 10.34 66.98 16.62
N GLU A 287 9.12 66.85 16.09
CA GLU A 287 8.15 67.96 15.99
C GLU A 287 7.76 68.48 17.38
N MET A 288 7.63 67.60 18.38
CA MET A 288 7.37 68.00 19.77
C MET A 288 8.51 68.85 20.34
N VAL A 289 9.77 68.48 20.08
CA VAL A 289 10.94 69.25 20.50
C VAL A 289 11.00 70.59 19.77
N GLU A 290 10.68 70.61 18.47
CA GLU A 290 10.61 71.84 17.67
C GLU A 290 9.57 72.82 18.23
N ILE A 291 8.35 72.35 18.52
CA ILE A 291 7.32 73.15 19.20
C ILE A 291 7.79 73.68 20.56
N GLN A 292 8.53 72.87 21.33
CA GLN A 292 9.08 73.31 22.61
C GLN A 292 10.13 74.41 22.45
N LEU A 293 11.02 74.30 21.45
CA LEU A 293 12.01 75.32 21.14
C LEU A 293 11.36 76.63 20.69
N ASP A 294 10.31 76.54 19.87
CA ASP A 294 9.55 77.70 19.39
C ASP A 294 8.75 78.38 20.52
N THR A 295 8.18 77.60 21.44
CA THR A 295 7.40 78.13 22.57
C THR A 295 8.30 78.73 23.66
N TYR A 296 9.40 78.05 23.98
CA TYR A 296 10.34 78.43 25.05
C TYR A 296 11.60 79.08 24.51
N THR A 297 11.42 80.21 23.81
CA THR A 297 12.54 81.06 23.40
C THR A 297 13.36 81.53 24.61
N PRO A 298 14.66 81.86 24.44
CA PRO A 298 15.50 82.32 25.55
C PRO A 298 14.91 83.55 26.26
N ASP A 299 14.22 84.40 25.50
CA ASP A 299 13.53 85.57 26.03
C ASP A 299 12.32 85.16 26.89
N SER A 300 11.47 84.25 26.41
CA SER A 300 10.31 83.78 27.17
C SER A 300 10.75 83.06 28.45
N VAL A 301 11.81 82.25 28.40
CA VAL A 301 12.40 81.59 29.57
C VAL A 301 12.97 82.60 30.56
N SER A 302 13.68 83.62 30.06
CA SER A 302 14.22 84.69 30.92
C SER A 302 13.10 85.48 31.62
N ALA A 303 12.00 85.75 30.91
CA ALA A 303 10.82 86.41 31.45
C ALA A 303 10.14 85.54 32.52
N HIS A 304 9.91 84.25 32.25
CA HIS A 304 9.37 83.32 33.24
C HIS A 304 10.27 83.20 34.49
N ARG A 305 11.59 83.23 34.32
CA ARG A 305 12.55 83.23 35.45
C ARG A 305 12.40 84.49 36.30
N LYS A 306 12.27 85.68 35.69
CA LYS A 306 12.03 86.94 36.39
C LYS A 306 10.68 86.93 37.13
N ILE A 307 9.61 86.45 36.47
CA ILE A 307 8.28 86.33 37.08
C ILE A 307 8.36 85.39 38.30
N ARG A 308 8.98 84.22 38.15
CA ARG A 308 9.17 83.27 39.26
C ARG A 308 9.93 83.90 40.43
N GLN A 309 11.04 84.58 40.15
CA GLN A 309 11.84 85.23 41.19
C GLN A 309 11.04 86.32 41.93
N LYS A 310 10.23 87.11 41.20
CA LYS A 310 9.35 88.12 41.81
C LYS A 310 8.28 87.46 42.70
N LEU A 311 7.57 86.46 42.19
CA LEU A 311 6.58 85.72 42.96
C LEU A 311 7.17 85.06 44.21
N GLU A 312 8.37 84.46 44.11
CA GLU A 312 9.07 83.89 45.26
C GLU A 312 9.46 84.96 46.29
N SER A 313 9.86 86.15 45.84
CA SER A 313 10.17 87.27 46.75
C SER A 313 8.93 87.81 47.45
N GLU A 314 7.81 87.95 46.74
CA GLU A 314 6.52 88.38 47.30
C GLU A 314 5.97 87.33 48.27
N LEU A 315 6.09 86.04 47.94
CA LEU A 315 5.72 84.95 48.82
C LEU A 315 6.51 84.98 50.13
N LYS A 316 7.84 85.19 50.05
CA LYS A 316 8.69 85.31 51.24
C LYS A 316 8.33 86.54 52.08
N SER A 317 8.07 87.69 51.45
CA SER A 317 7.61 88.90 52.15
C SER A 317 6.27 88.65 52.86
N CYS A 318 5.31 88.05 52.17
CA CYS A 318 4.00 87.72 52.71
C CYS A 318 4.10 86.71 53.87
N GLN A 319 4.99 85.71 53.76
CA GLN A 319 5.27 84.79 54.86
C GLN A 319 5.90 85.50 56.07
N ALA A 320 6.84 86.43 55.86
CA ALA A 320 7.44 87.21 56.94
C ALA A 320 6.42 88.16 57.60
N GLU A 321 5.56 88.80 56.81
CA GLU A 321 4.45 89.62 57.30
C GLU A 321 3.46 88.79 58.12
N LYS A 322 3.09 87.61 57.61
CA LYS A 322 2.25 86.65 58.33
C LYS A 322 2.87 86.28 59.68
N GLN A 323 4.15 85.89 59.70
CA GLN A 323 4.85 85.55 60.95
C GLN A 323 4.91 86.74 61.91
N SER A 324 5.15 87.95 61.41
CA SER A 324 5.12 89.18 62.23
C SER A 324 3.73 89.43 62.83
N LEU A 325 2.66 89.25 62.05
CA LEU A 325 1.29 89.40 62.53
C LEU A 325 0.91 88.32 63.55
N GLU A 326 1.34 87.07 63.34
CA GLU A 326 1.15 85.98 64.31
C GLU A 326 1.87 86.28 65.63
N LEU A 327 3.10 86.81 65.60
CA LEU A 327 3.82 87.24 66.81
C LEU A 327 3.10 88.41 67.52
N LYS A 328 2.62 89.41 66.76
CA LYS A 328 1.83 90.51 67.32
C LYS A 328 0.54 89.99 67.97
N LEU A 329 -0.17 89.08 67.30
CA LEU A 329 -1.38 88.47 67.83
C LEU A 329 -1.10 87.70 69.13
N GLY A 330 -0.02 86.90 69.17
CA GLY A 330 0.43 86.23 70.39
C GLY A 330 0.77 87.20 71.54
N SER A 331 1.32 88.39 71.25
CA SER A 331 1.56 89.40 72.27
C SER A 331 0.25 89.96 72.87
N PHE A 332 -0.80 90.12 72.05
CA PHE A 332 -2.13 90.51 72.54
C PHE A 332 -2.80 89.39 73.36
N GLU A 333 -2.60 88.12 72.99
CA GLU A 333 -3.09 86.98 73.78
C GLU A 333 -2.45 86.92 75.18
N ILE A 334 -1.16 87.23 75.31
CA ILE A 334 -0.47 87.28 76.61
C ILE A 334 -1.06 88.40 77.47
N LEU A 335 -1.24 89.59 76.89
CA LEU A 335 -1.84 90.72 77.60
C LEU A 335 -3.26 90.39 78.08
N GLY A 336 -4.04 89.64 77.27
CA GLY A 336 -5.36 89.16 77.66
C GLY A 336 -5.37 88.36 78.96
N LYS A 337 -4.38 87.47 79.17
CA LYS A 337 -4.25 86.68 80.40
C LYS A 337 -3.86 87.54 81.60
N GLU A 338 -3.01 88.54 81.43
CA GLU A 338 -2.66 89.49 82.50
C GLU A 338 -3.88 90.33 82.91
N PHE A 339 -4.68 90.78 81.94
CA PHE A 339 -5.95 91.48 82.22
C PHE A 339 -6.97 90.58 82.93
N GLU A 340 -7.04 89.30 82.56
CA GLU A 340 -7.92 88.31 83.20
C GLU A 340 -7.49 88.06 84.65
N ALA A 341 -6.20 87.87 84.91
CA ALA A 341 -5.65 87.74 86.27
C ALA A 341 -5.89 88.99 87.13
N LEU A 342 -5.71 90.20 86.56
CA LEU A 342 -6.01 91.44 87.27
C LEU A 342 -7.51 91.57 87.58
N ALA A 343 -8.39 91.15 86.67
CA ALA A 343 -9.83 91.14 86.89
C ALA A 343 -10.25 90.12 87.98
N GLU A 344 -9.58 88.97 88.04
CA GLU A 344 -9.76 87.99 89.11
C GLU A 344 -9.30 88.53 90.47
N GLU A 345 -8.11 89.15 90.55
CA GLU A 345 -7.63 89.81 91.77
C GLU A 345 -8.58 90.92 92.23
N TYR A 346 -9.04 91.76 91.30
CA TYR A 346 -10.02 92.79 91.59
C TYR A 346 -11.34 92.19 92.10
N CYS A 347 -11.84 91.12 91.48
CA CYS A 347 -13.03 90.40 91.95
C CYS A 347 -12.83 89.82 93.36
N ARG A 348 -11.66 89.23 93.63
CA ARG A 348 -11.33 88.65 94.94
C ARG A 348 -11.26 89.72 96.03
N ILE A 349 -10.58 90.84 95.76
CA ILE A 349 -10.53 91.99 96.67
C ILE A 349 -11.94 92.53 96.93
N ARG A 350 -12.79 92.60 95.89
CA ARG A 350 -14.17 93.08 96.03
C ARG A 350 -15.02 92.14 96.89
N GLN A 351 -14.87 90.82 96.73
CA GLN A 351 -15.50 89.83 97.61
C GLN A 351 -14.98 89.92 99.06
N GLU A 352 -13.68 90.18 99.26
CA GLU A 352 -13.11 90.42 100.59
C GLU A 352 -13.67 91.71 101.22
N ILE A 353 -13.82 92.78 100.44
CA ILE A 353 -14.44 94.03 100.90
C ILE A 353 -15.90 93.76 101.28
N ASP A 354 -16.64 93.00 100.47
CA ASP A 354 -18.04 92.68 100.76
C ASP A 354 -18.19 91.76 101.98
N THR A 355 -17.30 90.79 102.18
CA THR A 355 -17.29 89.93 103.38
C THR A 355 -16.86 90.70 104.64
N LYS A 356 -15.85 91.57 104.55
CA LYS A 356 -15.49 92.48 105.67
C LYS A 356 -16.62 93.46 105.98
N ASN A 357 -17.29 94.02 104.97
CA ASN A 357 -18.47 94.87 105.14
C ASN A 357 -19.68 94.09 105.69
N TRP A 358 -19.81 92.82 105.35
CA TRP A 358 -20.83 91.94 105.93
C TRP A 358 -20.50 91.62 107.39
N ALA A 359 -19.25 91.25 107.71
CA ALA A 359 -18.80 91.04 109.08
C ALA A 359 -18.96 92.31 109.93
N LEU A 360 -18.63 93.49 109.39
CA LEU A 360 -18.90 94.77 110.05
C LEU A 360 -20.39 94.97 110.31
N ARG A 361 -21.27 94.62 109.35
CA ARG A 361 -22.73 94.66 109.55
C ARG A 361 -23.21 93.67 110.62
N GLU A 362 -22.62 92.48 110.68
CA GLU A 362 -22.97 91.45 111.67
C GLU A 362 -22.46 91.82 113.09
N PHE A 363 -21.26 92.38 113.21
CA PHE A 363 -20.77 92.95 114.47
C PHE A 363 -21.64 94.12 114.96
N THR A 364 -22.15 94.95 114.06
CA THR A 364 -23.13 96.01 114.42
C THR A 364 -24.52 95.47 114.76
N GLN A 365 -24.88 94.25 114.34
CA GLN A 365 -26.14 93.61 114.74
C GLN A 365 -26.02 92.84 116.08
N TYR A 366 -24.84 92.38 116.46
CA TYR A 366 -24.59 91.77 117.78
C TYR A 366 -24.21 92.77 118.89
N SER A 367 -23.88 94.03 118.56
CA SER A 367 -23.66 95.10 119.55
C SER A 367 -24.94 95.84 119.97
N ASN A 368 -26.10 95.19 119.85
CA ASN A 368 -27.41 95.69 120.29
C ASN A 368 -28.09 94.70 121.27
N LYS A 369 -27.38 94.29 122.32
CA LYS A 369 -27.94 93.70 123.54
C LYS A 369 -27.14 94.07 124.78
#